data_AF-A0A3D2X7Q1-F1
#
_entry.id   AF-A0A3D2X7Q1-F1
#
_cell.length_a   1.000
_cell.length_b   1.000
_cell.length_c   1.000
_cell.angle_alpha   90.00
_cell.angle_beta   90.00
_cell.angle_gamma   90.00
#
_symmetry.space_group_name_H-M   'P 1'
#
loop_
_entity.id
_entity.type
_entity.pdbx_description
1 polymer ?
#
loop_
_entity_poly.entity_id
_entity_poly.type
_entity_poly.pdbx_seq_one_letter_code
_entity_poly.pdbx_strand_id
1 'polypeptide(L)'
;SKYQQYLYHNKIIQPFKQVFREYYPVTEDERNAGNVSRRYAGNQVQPKKTMALLKTCGWTSDYEEGLQRVWHKENLIARMYALADWFSPADIEAPTLETIQFFSRDKYELVSFADIPPVIFSETMRDIDLAVSVAHAGGVDPEASQSTVEMRIAIARELLSMLSVNNVNFLTAHAQIKGSLGEYSVHMGSGVIHKSGTGMIAVLPVHSQARGRIFIPFADDDPKTAEILSKILLFADDKKIKDPSILGQIK
;
A
#
# COMPACT_ATOMS: atom_id res chain seq x y z
N SER A 1 13.28 12.02 12.15
CA SER A 1 12.93 11.90 13.60
C SER A 1 14.19 11.95 14.47
N LYS A 2 14.12 12.49 15.70
CA LYS A 2 15.23 12.50 16.68
C LYS A 2 15.74 11.07 16.97
N TYR A 3 14.84 10.09 17.02
CA TYR A 3 15.21 8.68 17.21
C TYR A 3 15.99 8.10 16.03
N GLN A 4 15.59 8.39 14.79
CA GLN A 4 16.33 7.95 13.60
C GLN A 4 17.76 8.49 13.58
N GLN A 5 17.91 9.78 13.90
CA GLN A 5 19.23 10.41 14.01
C GLN A 5 20.06 9.78 15.13
N TYR A 6 19.46 9.50 16.29
CA TYR A 6 20.13 8.83 17.39
C TYR A 6 20.62 7.44 17.02
N LEU A 7 19.77 6.60 16.40
CA LEU A 7 20.16 5.25 15.98
C LEU A 7 21.27 5.29 14.93
N TYR A 8 21.20 6.23 13.98
CA TYR A 8 22.23 6.41 12.96
C TYR A 8 23.58 6.82 13.57
N HIS A 9 23.61 7.86 14.40
CA HIS A 9 24.84 8.35 15.02
C HIS A 9 25.48 7.30 15.94
N ASN A 10 24.66 6.54 16.66
CA ASN A 10 25.14 5.50 17.58
C ASN A 10 25.34 4.13 16.89
N LYS A 11 25.12 4.04 15.57
CA LYS A 11 25.22 2.78 14.79
C LYS A 11 24.42 1.63 15.41
N ILE A 12 23.25 1.93 15.99
CA ILE A 12 22.40 0.94 16.63
C ILE A 12 21.63 0.18 15.55
N ILE A 13 21.92 -1.11 15.41
CA ILE A 13 21.21 -2.01 14.51
C ILE A 13 19.94 -2.50 15.20
N GLN A 14 18.79 -2.31 14.56
CA GLN A 14 17.54 -2.84 15.07
C GLN A 14 17.37 -4.30 14.64
N PRO A 15 16.88 -5.19 15.50
CA PRO A 15 16.58 -6.58 15.13
C PRO A 15 15.49 -6.66 14.04
N PHE A 16 14.65 -5.63 13.95
CA PHE A 16 13.70 -5.40 12.87
C PHE A 16 13.48 -3.90 12.70
N LYS A 17 13.06 -3.48 11.51
CA LYS A 17 12.76 -2.07 11.20
C LYS A 17 11.63 -1.61 12.12
N GLN A 18 11.94 -0.72 13.07
CA GLN A 18 10.96 -0.16 14.01
C GLN A 18 10.97 1.37 13.94
N VAL A 19 12.12 2.00 14.17
CA VAL A 19 12.26 3.47 14.15
C VAL A 19 12.26 4.01 12.71
N PHE A 20 12.61 3.16 11.76
CA PHE A 20 12.61 3.48 10.34
C PHE A 20 11.37 2.95 9.61
N ARG A 21 10.37 2.40 10.32
CA ARG A 21 9.14 1.89 9.68
C ARG A 21 8.45 2.97 8.85
N GLU A 22 7.82 2.49 7.80
CA GLU A 22 6.96 3.22 6.90
C GLU A 22 5.84 3.91 7.68
N TYR A 23 5.67 5.21 7.46
CA TYR A 23 4.64 6.01 8.11
C TYR A 23 3.42 6.15 7.19
N TYR A 24 2.23 5.95 7.72
CA TYR A 24 0.96 6.03 7.02
C TYR A 24 0.10 7.13 7.65
N PRO A 25 0.26 8.40 7.22
CA PRO A 25 -0.55 9.50 7.73
C PRO A 25 -2.00 9.39 7.23
N VAL A 26 -2.95 9.99 7.96
CA VAL A 26 -4.30 10.25 7.45
C VAL A 26 -4.21 11.24 6.28
N THR A 27 -4.78 10.90 5.13
CA THR A 27 -4.80 11.77 3.95
C THR A 27 -5.88 12.85 4.07
N GLU A 28 -5.84 13.84 3.18
CA GLU A 28 -6.88 14.87 3.15
C GLU A 28 -8.25 14.30 2.74
N ASP A 29 -8.26 13.37 1.79
CA ASP A 29 -9.50 12.67 1.40
C ASP A 29 -10.10 11.89 2.57
N GLU A 30 -9.26 11.25 3.39
CA GLU A 30 -9.69 10.54 4.60
C GLU A 30 -10.16 11.51 5.69
N ARG A 31 -9.52 12.69 5.83
CA ARG A 31 -10.02 13.75 6.72
C ARG A 31 -11.38 14.27 6.28
N ASN A 32 -11.58 14.49 4.98
CA ASN A 32 -12.85 14.93 4.40
C ASN A 32 -13.94 13.86 4.54
N ALA A 33 -13.59 12.59 4.39
CA ALA A 33 -14.50 11.46 4.61
C ALA A 33 -14.81 11.24 6.11
N GLY A 34 -13.94 11.69 7.00
CA GLY A 34 -14.15 11.74 8.45
C GLY A 34 -13.88 10.43 9.17
N ASN A 35 -14.41 9.30 8.70
CA ASN A 35 -14.36 8.01 9.42
C ASN A 35 -14.21 6.77 8.52
N VAL A 36 -13.99 6.97 7.21
CA VAL A 36 -13.87 5.89 6.24
C VAL A 36 -12.67 6.13 5.33
N SER A 37 -11.80 5.12 5.23
CA SER A 37 -10.67 5.14 4.30
C SER A 37 -10.97 4.18 3.15
N ARG A 38 -10.76 4.68 1.93
CA ARG A 38 -10.84 3.90 0.68
C ARG A 38 -9.45 3.66 0.09
N ARG A 39 -8.39 3.86 0.88
CA ARG A 39 -6.99 3.84 0.42
C ARG A 39 -6.62 2.59 -0.35
N TYR A 40 -7.19 1.45 0.03
CA TYR A 40 -6.92 0.16 -0.59
C TYR A 40 -8.06 -0.34 -1.48
N ALA A 41 -9.07 0.51 -1.74
CA ALA A 41 -10.23 0.15 -2.55
C ALA A 41 -9.81 -0.37 -3.93
N GLY A 42 -10.43 -1.47 -4.38
CA GLY A 42 -10.16 -2.09 -5.67
C GLY A 42 -9.02 -3.11 -5.67
N ASN A 43 -8.24 -3.23 -4.58
CA ASN A 43 -7.21 -4.26 -4.51
C ASN A 43 -7.84 -5.63 -4.24
N GLN A 44 -7.62 -6.57 -5.15
CA GLN A 44 -8.00 -7.97 -4.96
C GLN A 44 -6.92 -8.74 -4.22
N VAL A 45 -7.32 -9.53 -3.22
CA VAL A 45 -6.41 -10.32 -2.39
C VAL A 45 -6.83 -11.78 -2.26
N GLN A 46 -5.87 -12.68 -2.06
CA GLN A 46 -6.07 -14.09 -1.82
C GLN A 46 -6.50 -14.29 -0.35
N PRO A 47 -7.69 -14.86 -0.08
CA PRO A 47 -8.25 -14.91 1.28
C PRO A 47 -7.33 -15.64 2.27
N LYS A 48 -6.91 -16.87 1.94
CA LYS A 48 -6.09 -17.71 2.83
C LYS A 48 -4.76 -17.05 3.21
N LYS A 49 -4.08 -16.45 2.23
CA LYS A 49 -2.80 -15.77 2.44
C LYS A 49 -2.98 -14.48 3.25
N THR A 50 -4.03 -13.72 2.95
CA THR A 50 -4.40 -12.50 3.71
C THR A 50 -4.66 -12.81 5.18
N MET A 51 -5.50 -13.82 5.46
CA MET A 51 -5.80 -14.25 6.82
C MET A 51 -4.55 -14.72 7.56
N ALA A 52 -3.67 -15.50 6.91
CA ALA A 52 -2.43 -15.97 7.52
C ALA A 52 -1.49 -14.82 7.89
N LEU A 53 -1.32 -13.84 7.00
CA LEU A 53 -0.50 -12.64 7.26
C LEU A 53 -1.08 -11.81 8.40
N LEU A 54 -2.35 -11.42 8.29
CA LEU A 54 -2.98 -10.51 9.25
C LEU A 54 -3.15 -11.13 10.64
N LYS A 55 -3.27 -12.47 10.74
CA LYS A 55 -3.25 -13.17 12.03
C LYS A 55 -1.96 -12.90 12.81
N THR A 56 -0.81 -12.79 12.14
CA THR A 56 0.46 -12.43 12.81
C THR A 56 0.49 -10.99 13.32
N CYS A 57 -0.37 -10.14 12.77
CA CYS A 57 -0.58 -8.75 13.20
C CYS A 57 -1.71 -8.60 14.24
N GLY A 58 -2.29 -9.71 14.73
CA GLY A 58 -3.36 -9.68 15.72
C GLY A 58 -4.76 -9.41 15.15
N TRP A 59 -4.95 -9.59 13.84
CA TRP A 59 -6.29 -9.56 13.24
C TRP A 59 -6.99 -10.90 13.42
N THR A 60 -8.32 -10.83 13.49
CA THR A 60 -9.23 -11.96 13.65
C THR A 60 -10.34 -11.88 12.61
N SER A 61 -10.86 -13.04 12.22
CA SER A 61 -12.06 -13.17 11.40
C SER A 61 -13.32 -13.01 12.24
N ASP A 62 -14.22 -12.16 11.77
CA ASP A 62 -15.61 -12.04 12.17
C ASP A 62 -16.48 -12.44 10.98
N TYR A 63 -17.39 -13.39 11.18
CA TYR A 63 -18.20 -13.95 10.10
C TYR A 63 -19.22 -12.96 9.53
N GLU A 64 -19.61 -11.93 10.28
CA GLU A 64 -20.58 -10.92 9.84
C GLU A 64 -19.88 -9.64 9.38
N GLU A 65 -18.74 -9.30 9.98
CA GLU A 65 -18.11 -7.98 9.85
C GLU A 65 -16.76 -8.01 9.12
N GLY A 66 -16.29 -9.19 8.70
CA GLY A 66 -15.04 -9.37 7.95
C GLY A 66 -13.81 -9.50 8.85
N LEU A 67 -12.70 -8.87 8.46
CA LEU A 67 -11.45 -8.94 9.24
C LEU A 67 -11.36 -7.75 10.18
N GLN A 68 -11.05 -8.00 11.46
CA GLN A 68 -10.93 -6.96 12.47
C GLN A 68 -9.69 -7.08 13.36
N ARG A 69 -9.22 -5.96 13.91
CA ARG A 69 -8.17 -5.89 14.92
C ARG A 69 -8.64 -5.06 16.11
N VAL A 70 -8.48 -5.61 17.32
CA VAL A 70 -8.89 -4.94 18.56
C VAL A 70 -7.70 -4.27 19.24
N TRP A 71 -7.84 -2.97 19.52
CA TRP A 71 -6.90 -2.16 20.28
C TRP A 71 -7.47 -1.91 21.68
N HIS A 72 -7.18 -2.84 22.59
CA HIS A 72 -7.83 -2.87 23.92
C HIS A 72 -7.57 -1.62 24.78
N LYS A 73 -6.37 -1.03 24.69
CA LYS A 73 -5.99 0.14 25.49
C LYS A 73 -6.69 1.41 25.02
N GLU A 74 -6.88 1.52 23.71
CA GLU A 74 -7.47 2.68 23.05
C GLU A 74 -9.00 2.54 22.90
N ASN A 75 -9.57 1.40 23.29
CA ASN A 75 -10.99 1.08 23.14
C ASN A 75 -11.47 1.16 21.67
N LEU A 76 -10.63 0.72 20.73
CA LEU A 76 -10.90 0.77 19.29
C LEU A 76 -10.94 -0.63 18.67
N ILE A 77 -11.74 -0.77 17.61
CA ILE A 77 -11.77 -1.92 16.70
C ILE A 77 -11.53 -1.36 15.30
N ALA A 78 -10.46 -1.79 14.63
CA ALA A 78 -10.27 -1.54 13.22
C ALA A 78 -10.95 -2.67 12.43
N ARG A 79 -11.75 -2.33 11.41
CA ARG A 79 -12.39 -3.30 10.50
C ARG A 79 -12.00 -3.03 9.06
N MET A 80 -11.81 -4.12 8.31
CA MET A 80 -11.53 -4.10 6.89
C MET A 80 -12.66 -4.83 6.15
N TYR A 81 -13.35 -4.09 5.29
CA TYR A 81 -14.43 -4.59 4.46
C TYR A 81 -13.94 -4.90 3.04
N ALA A 82 -14.47 -5.98 2.47
CA ALA A 82 -14.20 -6.40 1.11
C ALA A 82 -15.48 -6.87 0.42
N LEU A 83 -15.55 -6.64 -0.88
CA LEU A 83 -16.57 -7.17 -1.77
C LEU A 83 -16.22 -8.64 -2.07
N ALA A 84 -17.18 -9.53 -1.80
CA ALA A 84 -17.06 -10.98 -1.70
C ALA A 84 -16.56 -11.51 -0.35
N ASP A 85 -17.09 -12.69 0.02
CA ASP A 85 -16.90 -13.31 1.33
C ASP A 85 -15.45 -13.85 1.49
N TRP A 86 -14.81 -13.50 2.62
CA TRP A 86 -13.52 -14.07 3.06
C TRP A 86 -13.56 -15.60 3.16
N PHE A 87 -14.76 -16.18 3.29
CA PHE A 87 -15.01 -17.60 3.54
C PHE A 87 -15.59 -18.35 2.34
N SER A 88 -15.78 -17.69 1.18
CA SER A 88 -16.16 -18.37 -0.06
C SER A 88 -15.04 -19.34 -0.49
N PRO A 89 -15.36 -20.53 -1.05
CA PRO A 89 -14.35 -21.38 -1.68
C PRO A 89 -13.51 -20.54 -2.64
N ALA A 90 -12.18 -20.59 -2.45
CA ALA A 90 -11.20 -19.64 -3.00
C ALA A 90 -11.10 -19.56 -4.54
N ASP A 91 -12.04 -20.18 -5.26
CA ASP A 91 -11.97 -20.46 -6.69
C ASP A 91 -13.06 -19.75 -7.52
N ILE A 92 -13.92 -18.91 -6.92
CA ILE A 92 -15.00 -18.21 -7.66
C ILE A 92 -14.68 -16.72 -7.88
N GLU A 93 -14.29 -15.97 -6.84
CA GLU A 93 -13.92 -14.55 -6.96
C GLU A 93 -13.00 -14.11 -5.80
N ALA A 94 -11.91 -13.40 -6.10
CA ALA A 94 -11.01 -12.90 -5.07
C ALA A 94 -11.60 -11.66 -4.39
N PRO A 95 -11.62 -11.59 -3.04
CA PRO A 95 -12.17 -10.46 -2.32
C PRO A 95 -11.47 -9.16 -2.71
N THR A 96 -12.28 -8.16 -3.04
CA THR A 96 -11.82 -6.83 -3.42
C THR A 96 -11.97 -5.91 -2.21
N LEU A 97 -10.87 -5.40 -1.66
CA LEU A 97 -10.93 -4.47 -0.54
C LEU A 97 -11.75 -3.22 -0.92
N GLU A 98 -12.55 -2.72 0.02
CA GLU A 98 -13.38 -1.53 -0.18
C GLU A 98 -13.06 -0.43 0.81
N THR A 99 -13.27 -0.72 2.11
CA THR A 99 -13.16 0.30 3.15
C THR A 99 -12.48 -0.18 4.40
N ILE A 100 -11.89 0.78 5.10
CA ILE A 100 -11.28 0.62 6.41
C ILE A 100 -11.97 1.62 7.33
N GLN A 101 -12.48 1.11 8.44
CA GLN A 101 -13.24 1.90 9.41
C GLN A 101 -12.79 1.53 10.82
N PHE A 102 -13.00 2.46 11.75
CA PHE A 102 -12.74 2.23 13.17
C PHE A 102 -14.02 2.40 13.96
N PHE A 103 -14.20 1.53 14.95
CA PHE A 103 -15.36 1.50 15.81
C PHE A 103 -14.92 1.59 17.28
N SER A 104 -15.71 2.23 18.11
CA SER A 104 -15.53 2.15 19.56
C SER A 104 -15.88 0.74 20.02
N ARG A 105 -15.08 0.15 20.89
CA ARG A 105 -15.30 -1.24 21.33
C ARG A 105 -16.49 -1.38 22.29
N ASP A 106 -16.82 -0.33 23.03
CA ASP A 106 -17.91 -0.30 24.01
C ASP A 106 -19.29 -0.10 23.38
N LYS A 107 -19.39 0.77 22.36
CA LYS A 107 -20.66 1.11 21.70
C LYS A 107 -20.80 0.59 20.28
N TYR A 108 -19.71 0.12 19.67
CA TYR A 108 -19.67 -0.26 18.26
C TYR A 108 -20.07 0.88 17.31
N GLU A 109 -19.74 2.12 17.68
CA GLU A 109 -20.01 3.32 16.88
C GLU A 109 -18.78 3.72 16.08
N LEU A 110 -19.00 4.26 14.86
CA LEU A 110 -17.91 4.76 14.02
C LEU A 110 -17.14 5.89 14.70
N VAL A 111 -15.82 5.78 14.70
CA VAL A 111 -14.91 6.77 15.28
C VAL A 111 -14.30 7.62 14.17
N SER A 112 -14.30 8.94 14.35
CA SER A 112 -13.63 9.84 13.41
C SER A 112 -12.13 9.62 13.44
N PHE A 113 -11.49 9.70 12.27
CA PHE A 113 -10.04 9.65 12.12
C PHE A 113 -9.32 10.78 12.88
N ALA A 114 -10.01 11.88 13.19
CA ALA A 114 -9.49 12.94 14.05
C ALA A 114 -9.28 12.48 15.51
N ASP A 115 -10.06 11.51 15.97
CA ASP A 115 -10.03 10.98 17.34
C ASP A 115 -9.17 9.72 17.46
N ILE A 116 -8.62 9.21 16.36
CA ILE A 116 -7.75 8.02 16.35
C ILE A 116 -6.30 8.45 16.59
N PRO A 117 -5.58 7.83 17.55
CA PRO A 117 -4.16 8.09 17.70
C PRO A 117 -3.41 7.82 16.38
N PRO A 118 -2.56 8.74 15.88
CA PRO A 118 -1.91 8.59 14.58
C PRO A 118 -1.07 7.32 14.42
N VAL A 119 -0.52 6.81 15.53
CA VAL A 119 0.20 5.53 15.55
C VAL A 119 -0.73 4.37 15.25
N ILE A 120 -1.92 4.33 15.85
CA ILE A 120 -2.91 3.27 15.65
C ILE A 120 -3.37 3.25 14.20
N PHE A 121 -3.72 4.42 13.65
CA PHE A 121 -4.05 4.55 12.24
C PHE A 121 -2.91 4.05 11.36
N SER A 122 -1.66 4.46 11.65
CA SER A 122 -0.52 4.06 10.84
C SER A 122 -0.18 2.57 10.94
N GLU A 123 -0.38 1.92 12.09
CA GLU A 123 -0.18 0.47 12.24
C GLU A 123 -1.27 -0.30 11.49
N THR A 124 -2.53 0.09 11.62
CA THR A 124 -3.65 -0.53 10.89
C THR A 124 -3.43 -0.46 9.38
N MET A 125 -3.08 0.71 8.85
CA MET A 125 -2.82 0.84 7.42
C MET A 125 -1.61 0.02 6.99
N ARG A 126 -0.57 -0.07 7.82
CA ARG A 126 0.62 -0.90 7.50
C ARG A 126 0.29 -2.40 7.46
N ASP A 127 -0.56 -2.89 8.35
CA ASP A 127 -1.00 -4.30 8.31
C ASP A 127 -1.77 -4.61 7.02
N ILE A 128 -2.68 -3.72 6.63
CA ILE A 128 -3.49 -3.89 5.41
C ILE A 128 -2.60 -3.78 4.17
N ASP A 129 -1.62 -2.88 4.19
CA ASP A 129 -0.60 -2.78 3.14
C ASP A 129 0.20 -4.08 2.98
N LEU A 130 0.54 -4.75 4.09
CA LEU A 130 1.18 -6.07 4.05
C LEU A 130 0.30 -7.12 3.34
N ALA A 131 -1.01 -7.12 3.60
CA ALA A 131 -1.93 -8.02 2.92
C ALA A 131 -2.04 -7.70 1.42
N VAL A 132 -2.23 -6.42 1.06
CA VAL A 132 -2.32 -5.99 -0.35
C VAL A 132 -1.04 -6.30 -1.12
N SER A 133 0.11 -6.16 -0.46
CA SER A 133 1.42 -6.43 -1.07
C SER A 133 1.71 -7.92 -1.25
N VAL A 134 1.45 -8.74 -0.23
CA VAL A 134 1.90 -10.14 -0.19
C VAL A 134 0.82 -11.15 -0.59
N ALA A 135 -0.45 -10.76 -0.55
CA ALA A 135 -1.57 -11.60 -0.90
C ALA A 135 -2.36 -11.12 -2.13
N HIS A 136 -1.78 -10.34 -3.05
CA HIS A 136 -2.48 -9.94 -4.28
C HIS A 136 -3.05 -11.14 -5.10
N ALA A 137 -4.24 -11.01 -5.68
CA ALA A 137 -4.94 -12.09 -6.37
C ALA A 137 -4.49 -12.39 -7.81
N GLY A 138 -3.57 -11.60 -8.39
CA GLY A 138 -3.13 -11.67 -9.79
C GLY A 138 -2.38 -12.94 -10.24
N GLY A 139 -2.60 -14.10 -9.61
CA GLY A 139 -2.10 -15.41 -10.05
C GLY A 139 -0.59 -15.64 -9.94
N VAL A 140 0.20 -14.61 -9.66
CA VAL A 140 1.63 -14.69 -9.37
C VAL A 140 1.80 -14.65 -7.85
N ASP A 141 2.59 -15.57 -7.29
CA ASP A 141 2.88 -15.60 -5.86
C ASP A 141 3.32 -14.19 -5.40
N PRO A 142 2.64 -13.55 -4.42
CA PRO A 142 2.93 -12.18 -4.04
C PRO A 142 3.84 -12.04 -2.81
N GLU A 143 4.36 -13.16 -2.28
CA GLU A 143 5.82 -13.13 -2.15
C GLU A 143 6.21 -13.10 -3.60
N ALA A 144 6.39 -11.92 -4.18
CA ALA A 144 7.06 -11.86 -5.45
C ALA A 144 8.36 -12.57 -5.12
N SER A 145 8.43 -13.86 -5.48
CA SER A 145 9.62 -14.66 -5.43
C SER A 145 10.71 -13.73 -5.94
N GLN A 146 11.92 -13.79 -5.40
CA GLN A 146 12.96 -12.84 -5.84
C GLN A 146 12.97 -12.70 -7.38
N SER A 147 12.66 -13.78 -8.11
CA SER A 147 12.37 -13.80 -9.54
C SER A 147 11.25 -12.86 -10.06
N THR A 148 10.08 -12.74 -9.42
CA THR A 148 9.01 -11.81 -9.83
C THR A 148 9.40 -10.34 -9.62
N VAL A 149 10.04 -10.00 -8.49
CA VAL A 149 10.56 -8.65 -8.27
C VAL A 149 11.64 -8.31 -9.29
N GLU A 150 12.58 -9.23 -9.50
CA GLU A 150 13.66 -9.09 -10.47
C GLU A 150 13.13 -8.92 -11.89
N MET A 151 12.12 -9.71 -12.29
CA MET A 151 11.46 -9.59 -13.59
C MET A 151 10.83 -8.20 -13.77
N ARG A 152 10.09 -7.71 -12.77
CA ARG A 152 9.50 -6.36 -12.83
C ARG A 152 10.55 -5.26 -12.87
N ILE A 153 11.68 -5.42 -12.17
CA ILE A 153 12.81 -4.50 -12.26
C ILE A 153 13.41 -4.50 -13.67
N ALA A 154 13.59 -5.68 -14.28
CA ALA A 154 14.12 -5.80 -15.64
C ALA A 154 13.20 -5.10 -16.65
N ILE A 155 11.89 -5.37 -16.59
CA ILE A 155 10.88 -4.72 -17.44
C ILE A 155 10.90 -3.20 -17.22
N ALA A 156 10.93 -2.75 -15.98
CA ALA A 156 10.95 -1.32 -15.66
C ALA A 156 12.21 -0.63 -16.20
N ARG A 157 13.39 -1.25 -16.06
CA ARG A 157 14.65 -0.72 -16.61
C ARG A 157 14.56 -0.55 -18.13
N GLU A 158 14.05 -1.55 -18.83
CA GLU A 158 13.91 -1.51 -20.28
C GLU A 158 12.94 -0.41 -20.72
N LEU A 159 11.76 -0.34 -20.09
CA LEU A 159 10.77 0.70 -20.38
C LEU A 159 11.32 2.11 -20.14
N LEU A 160 11.99 2.33 -19.00
CA LEU A 160 12.56 3.63 -18.65
C LEU A 160 13.68 4.03 -19.63
N SER A 161 14.49 3.07 -20.08
CA SER A 161 15.51 3.26 -21.11
C SER A 161 14.88 3.71 -22.44
N MET A 162 13.84 3.00 -22.91
CA MET A 162 13.11 3.36 -24.13
C MET A 162 12.47 4.75 -24.06
N LEU A 163 11.97 5.14 -22.88
CA LEU A 163 11.34 6.44 -22.65
C LEU A 163 12.34 7.55 -22.27
N SER A 164 13.65 7.24 -22.23
CA SER A 164 14.70 8.19 -21.82
C SER A 164 14.47 8.80 -20.42
N VAL A 165 13.93 8.02 -19.49
CA VAL A 165 13.68 8.41 -18.09
C VAL A 165 14.87 7.99 -17.23
N ASN A 166 15.67 8.97 -16.80
CA ASN A 166 16.97 8.72 -16.16
C ASN A 166 17.01 9.01 -14.65
N ASN A 167 15.89 9.43 -14.06
CA ASN A 167 15.79 9.82 -12.66
C ASN A 167 15.27 8.70 -11.75
N VAL A 168 15.38 7.44 -12.19
CA VAL A 168 14.95 6.26 -11.44
C VAL A 168 16.13 5.30 -11.27
N ASN A 169 16.40 4.91 -10.02
CA ASN A 169 17.38 3.87 -9.67
C ASN A 169 16.68 2.70 -8.99
N PHE A 170 17.23 1.49 -9.12
CA PHE A 170 16.67 0.32 -8.44
C PHE A 170 17.60 -0.12 -7.30
N LEU A 171 17.06 -0.18 -6.09
CA LEU A 171 17.76 -0.66 -4.90
C LEU A 171 16.89 -1.75 -4.25
N THR A 172 17.43 -2.96 -4.16
CA THR A 172 16.72 -4.16 -3.68
C THR A 172 15.38 -4.34 -4.41
N ALA A 173 14.25 -4.31 -3.69
CA ALA A 173 12.90 -4.45 -4.23
C ALA A 173 12.21 -3.11 -4.52
N HIS A 174 12.96 -2.01 -4.62
CA HIS A 174 12.40 -0.66 -4.75
C HIS A 174 12.97 0.12 -5.94
N ALA A 175 12.08 0.82 -6.64
CA ALA A 175 12.44 1.91 -7.55
C ALA A 175 12.54 3.22 -6.76
N GLN A 176 13.74 3.79 -6.68
CA GLN A 176 14.05 5.09 -6.09
C GLN A 176 13.97 6.17 -7.17
N ILE A 177 13.04 7.11 -7.00
CA ILE A 177 12.69 8.10 -8.01
C ILE A 177 13.05 9.49 -7.46
N LYS A 178 13.85 10.24 -8.22
CA LYS A 178 14.14 11.65 -7.96
C LYS A 178 13.23 12.50 -8.83
N GLY A 179 12.02 12.76 -8.34
CA GLY A 179 11.09 13.68 -8.99
C GLY A 179 11.45 15.14 -8.70
N SER A 180 10.62 16.06 -9.16
CA SER A 180 10.82 17.49 -8.95
C SER A 180 10.12 18.05 -7.71
N LEU A 181 9.04 17.41 -7.27
CA LEU A 181 8.27 17.75 -6.07
C LEU A 181 8.71 16.91 -4.86
N GLY A 182 9.51 15.86 -5.06
CA GLY A 182 10.03 15.03 -3.99
C GLY A 182 10.88 13.86 -4.46
N GLU A 183 11.41 13.13 -3.47
CA GLU A 183 12.03 11.83 -3.68
C GLU A 183 11.06 10.73 -3.25
N TYR A 184 10.90 9.72 -4.09
CA TYR A 184 9.92 8.65 -3.91
C TYR A 184 10.57 7.28 -3.97
N SER A 185 9.94 6.32 -3.31
CA SER A 185 10.27 4.90 -3.42
C SER A 185 9.01 4.13 -3.79
N VAL A 186 9.06 3.36 -4.88
CA VAL A 186 7.97 2.46 -5.29
C VAL A 186 8.42 1.01 -5.07
N HIS A 187 7.67 0.26 -4.27
CA HIS A 187 7.97 -1.16 -4.05
C HIS A 187 7.54 -2.01 -5.25
N MET A 188 8.46 -2.84 -5.76
CA MET A 188 8.29 -3.61 -7.00
C MET A 188 7.43 -4.87 -6.83
N GLY A 189 7.15 -5.28 -5.59
CA GLY A 189 6.14 -6.32 -5.32
C GLY A 189 4.72 -5.76 -5.25
N SER A 190 4.57 -4.60 -4.59
CA SER A 190 3.28 -4.10 -4.12
C SER A 190 2.78 -2.82 -4.76
N GLY A 191 3.63 -2.09 -5.49
CA GLY A 191 3.29 -0.77 -6.03
C GLY A 191 3.01 0.29 -4.98
N VAL A 192 3.40 0.05 -3.72
CA VAL A 192 3.26 1.04 -2.64
C VAL A 192 4.31 2.11 -2.83
N ILE A 193 3.87 3.36 -2.65
CA ILE A 193 4.68 4.54 -2.89
C ILE A 193 4.94 5.23 -1.55
N HIS A 194 6.20 5.53 -1.27
CA HIS A 194 6.59 6.36 -0.14
C HIS A 194 7.32 7.60 -0.63
N LYS A 195 6.98 8.77 -0.09
CA LYS A 195 7.77 9.99 -0.23
C LYS A 195 8.70 10.15 0.96
N SER A 196 9.97 10.41 0.67
CA SER A 196 10.99 10.70 1.67
C SER A 196 10.54 11.85 2.58
N GLY A 197 10.52 11.61 3.89
CA GLY A 197 10.14 12.60 4.90
C GLY A 197 8.64 12.80 5.12
N THR A 198 7.77 12.32 4.23
CA THR A 198 6.30 12.49 4.34
C THR A 198 5.60 11.19 4.70
N GLY A 199 6.00 10.05 4.13
CA GLY A 199 5.36 8.74 4.35
C GLY A 199 4.71 8.18 3.10
N MET A 200 3.78 7.25 3.28
CA MET A 200 3.05 6.59 2.20
C MET A 200 2.16 7.59 1.43
N ILE A 201 2.12 7.44 0.10
CA ILE A 201 1.18 8.15 -0.77
C ILE A 201 0.13 7.15 -1.29
N ALA A 202 -1.13 7.42 -0.97
CA ALA A 202 -2.27 6.70 -1.49
C ALA A 202 -2.51 7.09 -2.95
N VAL A 203 -2.36 6.13 -3.85
CA VAL A 203 -2.71 6.24 -5.27
C VAL A 203 -3.59 5.05 -5.60
N LEU A 204 -4.88 5.33 -5.84
CA LEU A 204 -5.85 4.30 -6.16
C LEU A 204 -5.49 3.63 -7.49
N PRO A 205 -5.60 2.30 -7.57
CA PRO A 205 -5.33 1.62 -8.83
C PRO A 205 -6.45 1.93 -9.84
N VAL A 206 -6.07 2.26 -11.07
CA VAL A 206 -7.01 2.50 -12.17
C VAL A 206 -7.06 1.25 -13.05
N HIS A 207 -7.80 0.23 -12.61
CA HIS A 207 -7.82 -1.08 -13.28
C HIS A 207 -8.53 -1.07 -14.65
N SER A 208 -9.39 -0.09 -14.95
CA SER A 208 -10.30 -0.12 -16.12
C SER A 208 -9.99 0.88 -17.24
N GLN A 209 -9.21 1.95 -17.02
CA GLN A 209 -8.97 2.97 -18.05
C GLN A 209 -7.56 2.94 -18.68
N ALA A 210 -6.64 2.14 -18.14
CA ALA A 210 -5.25 2.06 -18.64
C ALA A 210 -4.89 0.73 -19.31
N ARG A 211 -5.84 -0.21 -19.47
CA ARG A 211 -5.65 -1.51 -20.16
C ARG A 211 -5.21 -1.41 -21.64
N GLY A 212 -4.85 -0.24 -22.15
CA GLY A 212 -4.30 -0.05 -23.49
C GLY A 212 -3.41 1.18 -23.68
N ARG A 213 -2.92 1.84 -22.60
CA ARG A 213 -2.10 3.07 -22.74
C ARG A 213 -0.59 2.86 -22.60
N ILE A 214 -0.16 1.77 -21.98
CA ILE A 214 1.26 1.42 -21.89
C ILE A 214 1.42 0.06 -22.56
N PHE A 215 1.93 0.08 -23.80
CA PHE A 215 2.38 -1.13 -24.47
C PHE A 215 3.67 -1.58 -23.79
N ILE A 216 3.64 -2.74 -23.13
CA ILE A 216 4.81 -3.35 -22.52
C ILE A 216 5.24 -4.50 -23.43
N PRO A 217 6.31 -4.34 -24.24
CA PRO A 217 6.68 -5.32 -25.27
C PRO A 217 7.07 -6.72 -24.74
N PHE A 218 7.22 -6.88 -23.43
CA PHE A 218 7.81 -8.09 -22.81
C PHE A 218 7.07 -8.58 -21.55
N ALA A 219 5.92 -8.01 -21.20
CA ALA A 219 5.14 -8.46 -20.03
C ALA A 219 3.82 -9.07 -20.48
N ASP A 220 3.48 -10.22 -19.89
CA ASP A 220 2.10 -10.74 -19.92
C ASP A 220 1.13 -9.69 -19.37
N ASP A 221 -0.18 -9.92 -19.51
CA ASP A 221 -1.27 -9.14 -18.93
C ASP A 221 -1.26 -9.14 -17.37
N ASP A 222 -0.10 -9.06 -16.68
CA ASP A 222 0.02 -8.88 -15.24
C ASP A 222 -0.44 -7.46 -14.86
N PRO A 223 -1.63 -7.30 -14.28
CA PRO A 223 -2.18 -5.98 -13.96
C PRO A 223 -1.31 -5.26 -12.92
N LYS A 224 -0.59 -6.02 -12.08
CA LYS A 224 0.26 -5.44 -11.04
C LYS A 224 1.53 -4.82 -11.61
N THR A 225 2.14 -5.48 -12.60
CA THR A 225 3.28 -4.90 -13.33
C THR A 225 2.86 -3.59 -14.02
N ALA A 226 1.73 -3.57 -14.72
CA ALA A 226 1.23 -2.35 -15.36
C ALA A 226 0.96 -1.21 -14.35
N GLU A 227 0.37 -1.53 -13.20
CA GLU A 227 0.14 -0.56 -12.11
C GLU A 227 1.46 0.03 -11.60
N ILE A 228 2.45 -0.83 -11.30
CA ILE A 228 3.76 -0.41 -10.77
C ILE A 228 4.49 0.49 -11.77
N LEU A 229 4.53 0.11 -13.05
CA LEU A 229 5.19 0.91 -14.09
C LEU A 229 4.50 2.25 -14.29
N SER A 230 3.17 2.27 -14.28
CA SER A 230 2.38 3.51 -14.36
C SER A 230 2.71 4.46 -13.20
N LYS A 231 2.83 3.91 -11.98
CA LYS A 231 3.24 4.68 -10.80
C LYS A 231 4.67 5.20 -10.94
N ILE A 232 5.63 4.37 -11.37
CA ILE A 232 7.01 4.83 -11.58
C ILE A 232 7.05 6.02 -12.55
N LEU A 233 6.37 5.92 -13.69
CA LEU A 233 6.33 7.00 -14.68
C LEU A 233 5.63 8.26 -14.16
N LEU A 234 4.52 8.09 -13.43
CA LEU A 234 3.77 9.21 -12.84
C LEU A 234 4.65 10.03 -11.88
N PHE A 235 5.43 9.37 -11.04
CA PHE A 235 6.30 10.04 -10.06
C PHE A 235 7.66 10.45 -10.63
N ALA A 236 8.11 9.84 -11.72
CA ALA A 236 9.30 10.28 -12.45
C ALA A 236 9.09 11.66 -13.10
N ASP A 237 7.86 11.98 -13.52
CA ASP A 237 7.47 13.28 -14.05
C ASP A 237 6.38 13.96 -13.19
N ASP A 238 6.64 14.02 -11.89
CA ASP A 238 5.67 14.47 -10.87
C ASP A 238 5.14 15.89 -11.06
N LYS A 239 5.83 16.76 -11.83
CA LYS A 239 5.32 18.09 -12.22
C LYS A 239 4.06 18.02 -13.07
N LYS A 240 3.83 16.91 -13.78
CA LYS A 240 2.63 16.70 -14.61
C LYS A 240 1.44 16.13 -13.84
N ILE A 241 1.62 15.76 -12.57
CA ILE A 241 0.51 15.29 -11.73
C ILE A 241 -0.47 16.44 -11.54
N LYS A 242 -1.73 16.21 -11.94
CA LYS A 242 -2.84 17.18 -11.77
C LYS A 242 -3.85 16.76 -10.73
N ASP A 243 -3.80 15.50 -10.30
CA ASP A 243 -4.74 14.96 -9.33
C ASP A 243 -4.52 15.63 -7.95
N PRO A 244 -5.51 16.39 -7.44
CA PRO A 244 -5.37 17.09 -6.16
C PRO A 244 -5.21 16.13 -4.99
N SER A 245 -5.76 14.91 -5.05
CA SER A 245 -5.62 13.90 -3.99
C SER A 245 -4.16 13.47 -3.83
N ILE A 246 -3.44 13.33 -4.93
CA ILE A 246 -2.02 12.97 -4.94
C ILE A 246 -1.17 14.19 -4.58
N LEU A 247 -1.44 15.36 -5.18
CA LEU A 247 -0.68 16.58 -4.90
C LEU A 247 -0.77 17.02 -3.43
N GLY A 248 -1.92 16.85 -2.79
CA GLY A 248 -2.12 17.15 -1.37
C GLY A 248 -1.31 16.24 -0.43
N GLN A 249 -0.92 15.05 -0.89
CA GLN A 249 -0.07 14.12 -0.13
C GLN A 249 1.44 14.33 -0.39
N ILE A 250 1.79 14.96 -1.52
CA ILE A 250 3.18 15.28 -1.86
C ILE A 250 3.65 16.56 -1.13
N LYS A 251 2.78 17.57 -1.07
CA LYS A 251 3.11 18.91 -0.56
C LYS A 251 3.28 18.97 0.96
#